data_AF-A0A0G0G8D3-F1
#
_entry.id   AF-A0A0G0G8D3-F1
#
_cell.length_a   1.000
_cell.length_b   1.000
_cell.length_c   1.000
_cell.angle_alpha   90.00
_cell.angle_beta   90.00
_cell.angle_gamma   90.00
#
_symmetry.space_group_name_H-M   'P 1'
#
loop_
_entity.id
_entity.type
_entity.pdbx_description
1 polymer ?
#
loop_
_entity_poly.entity_id
_entity_poly.type
_entity_poly.pdbx_seq_one_letter_code
_entity_poly.pdbx_strand_id
1 'polypeptide(L)' 'STYSASKWAMNGFTKSVREENKNISIFSIYPSGIKTDIFGENRPDDFDSFMDPDFVADKIIENLKKDKPDEELIIKR' A
#
# COMPACT_ATOMS: atom_id res chain seq x y z
N SER A 1 -11.05 5.92 13.30
CA SER A 1 -11.99 6.60 12.41
C SER A 1 -11.27 7.48 11.37
N THR A 2 -10.52 8.52 11.78
CA THR A 2 -9.86 9.47 10.86
C THR A 2 -8.83 8.86 9.91
N TYR A 3 -7.95 7.97 10.42
CA TYR A 3 -6.98 7.26 9.58
C TYR A 3 -7.68 6.49 8.45
N SER A 4 -8.69 5.69 8.79
CA SER A 4 -9.49 4.92 7.83
C SER A 4 -10.16 5.82 6.79
N ALA A 5 -10.79 6.93 7.22
CA ALA A 5 -11.41 7.90 6.31
C ALA A 5 -10.40 8.50 5.33
N SER A 6 -9.21 8.89 5.81
CA SER A 6 -8.15 9.46 4.96
C SER A 6 -7.61 8.46 3.93
N LYS A 7 -7.47 7.17 4.30
CA LYS A 7 -7.03 6.12 3.37
C LYS A 7 -8.09 5.81 2.31
N TRP A 8 -9.38 5.85 2.68
CA TRP A 8 -10.48 5.76 1.71
C TRP A 8 -10.54 6.97 0.76
N ALA A 9 -10.30 8.17 1.28
CA ALA A 9 -10.20 9.37 0.43
C ALA A 9 -9.05 9.27 -0.58
N MET A 10 -7.87 8.80 -0.13
CA MET A 10 -6.71 8.57 -1.01
C MET A 10 -7.00 7.48 -2.06
N ASN A 11 -7.70 6.41 -1.69
CA ASN A 11 -8.15 5.37 -2.63
C ASN A 11 -9.02 5.97 -3.74
N GLY A 12 -10.08 6.69 -3.37
CA GLY A 12 -10.97 7.34 -4.34
C GLY A 12 -10.22 8.32 -5.24
N PHE A 13 -9.39 9.19 -4.66
CA PHE A 13 -8.58 10.15 -5.40
C PHE A 13 -7.67 9.46 -6.42
N THR A 14 -6.92 8.43 -6.00
CA THR A 14 -5.99 7.70 -6.89
C THR A 14 -6.72 7.06 -8.07
N LYS A 15 -7.93 6.53 -7.85
CA LYS A 15 -8.78 5.98 -8.91
C LYS A 15 -9.23 7.05 -9.89
N SER A 16 -9.67 8.21 -9.39
CA SER A 16 -10.05 9.34 -10.25
C SER A 16 -8.87 9.80 -11.13
N VAL A 17 -7.69 9.98 -10.55
CA VAL A 17 -6.50 10.40 -11.34
C VAL A 17 -6.12 9.35 -12.39
N ARG A 18 -6.23 8.06 -12.07
CA ARG A 18 -6.01 6.96 -13.04
C ARG A 18 -7.02 6.97 -14.18
N GLU A 19 -8.28 7.31 -13.91
CA GLU A 19 -9.29 7.41 -14.96
C GLU A 19 -9.06 8.63 -15.86
N GLU A 20 -8.61 9.75 -15.30
CA GLU A 20 -8.32 10.97 -16.06
C GLU A 20 -7.03 10.88 -16.89
N ASN A 21 -6.07 10.04 -16.48
CA ASN A 21 -4.73 10.01 -17.07
C ASN A 21 -4.37 8.61 -17.58
N LYS A 22 -4.60 8.37 -18.88
CA LYS A 22 -4.29 7.07 -19.53
C LYS A 22 -2.87 6.94 -20.08
N ASN A 23 -2.10 8.04 -20.08
CA ASN A 23 -0.71 8.05 -20.60
C ASN A 23 0.36 7.71 -19.54
N ILE A 24 -0.04 7.62 -18.27
CA ILE A 24 0.83 7.26 -17.15
C ILE A 24 0.18 6.11 -16.37
N SER A 25 0.99 5.18 -15.88
CA SER A 25 0.50 4.10 -15.03
C SER A 25 0.46 4.55 -13.57
N ILE A 26 -0.71 4.46 -12.94
CA ILE A 26 -0.92 4.87 -11.54
C ILE A 26 -1.36 3.65 -10.74
N PHE A 27 -0.61 3.31 -9.69
CA PHE A 27 -0.82 2.12 -8.88
C PHE A 27 -1.20 2.49 -7.44
N SER A 28 -2.08 1.69 -6.84
CA SER A 28 -2.39 1.75 -5.41
C SER A 28 -1.81 0.51 -4.73
N ILE A 29 -1.00 0.72 -3.70
CA ILE A 29 -0.43 -0.37 -2.88
C ILE A 29 -1.08 -0.34 -1.51
N TYR A 30 -1.66 -1.48 -1.10
CA TYR A 30 -2.38 -1.66 0.15
C TYR A 30 -1.68 -2.70 1.03
N PRO A 31 -0.61 -2.33 1.72
CA PRO A 31 0.02 -3.23 2.68
C PRO A 31 -0.78 -3.29 3.99
N SER A 32 -0.77 -4.47 4.61
CA SER A 32 -1.14 -4.66 6.02
C SER A 32 -0.03 -4.13 6.95
N GLY A 33 -0.03 -4.53 8.22
CA GLY A 33 0.96 -4.06 9.21
C GLY A 33 2.41 -4.24 8.73
N ILE A 34 3.19 -3.16 8.78
CA ILE A 34 4.62 -3.13 8.44
C ILE A 34 5.40 -2.68 9.67
N LYS A 35 6.55 -3.32 9.93
CA LYS A 35 7.51 -2.94 10.97
C LYS A 35 8.20 -1.62 10.62
N THR A 36 7.52 -0.51 10.88
CA THR A 36 8.03 0.85 10.66
C THR A 36 7.87 1.68 11.93
N ASP A 37 8.58 2.80 11.99
CA ASP A 37 8.51 3.74 13.12
C ASP A 37 7.22 4.58 13.14
N ILE A 38 6.26 4.35 12.23
CA ILE A 38 4.98 5.09 12.19
C ILE A 38 4.18 4.96 13.49
N PHE A 39 4.39 3.89 14.24
CA PHE A 39 3.72 3.64 15.51
C PHE A 39 4.42 4.34 16.68
N GLY A 40 5.69 4.74 16.54
CA GLY A 40 6.48 5.34 17.61
C GLY A 40 6.46 4.50 18.89
N GLU A 41 6.08 5.12 20.01
CA GLU A 41 5.90 4.46 21.31
C GLU A 41 4.60 3.64 21.40
N ASN A 42 3.64 3.84 20.49
CA ASN A 42 2.33 3.18 20.47
C ASN A 42 2.32 1.93 19.58
N ARG A 43 3.36 1.09 19.67
CA ARG A 43 3.44 -0.16 18.89
C ARG A 43 2.33 -1.12 19.34
N PRO A 44 1.58 -1.74 18.40
CA PRO A 44 0.62 -2.79 18.75
C PRO A 44 1.29 -4.00 19.40
N ASP A 45 0.54 -4.74 20.24
CA ASP A 45 1.05 -5.96 20.91
C ASP A 45 1.52 -7.03 19.91
N ASP A 46 0.93 -7.06 18.71
CA ASP A 46 1.26 -8.01 17.65
C ASP A 46 2.29 -7.46 16.63
N PHE A 47 3.02 -6.39 16.95
CA PHE A 47 3.99 -5.74 16.04
C PHE A 47 5.06 -6.70 15.50
N ASP A 48 5.50 -7.68 16.29
CA ASP A 48 6.50 -8.66 15.85
C ASP A 48 5.98 -9.57 14.71
N SER A 49 4.65 -9.68 14.57
CA SER A 49 3.99 -10.40 13.47
C SER A 49 3.84 -9.58 12.19
N PHE A 50 4.21 -8.29 12.20
CA PHE A 50 4.09 -7.42 11.03
C PHE A 50 5.15 -7.75 9.98
N MET A 51 4.88 -7.38 8.74
CA MET A 51 5.78 -7.59 7.62
C MET A 51 7.03 -6.70 7.75
N ASP A 52 8.18 -7.21 7.33
CA ASP A 52 9.37 -6.37 7.15
C ASP A 52 9.19 -5.42 5.95
N PRO A 53 9.70 -4.18 6.02
CA PRO A 53 9.61 -3.22 4.91
C PRO A 53 10.20 -3.75 3.60
N ASP A 54 11.30 -4.49 3.67
CA ASP A 54 11.95 -5.08 2.49
C ASP A 54 11.05 -6.08 1.77
N PHE A 55 10.32 -6.91 2.52
CA PHE A 55 9.34 -7.83 1.94
C PHE A 55 8.24 -7.09 1.16
N VAL A 56 7.74 -5.97 1.71
CA VAL A 56 6.73 -5.15 1.04
C VAL A 56 7.31 -4.48 -0.22
N ALA A 57 8.54 -3.98 -0.14
CA ALA A 57 9.24 -3.39 -1.29
C ALA A 57 9.43 -4.41 -2.42
N ASP A 58 9.86 -5.63 -2.10
CA ASP A 58 10.03 -6.71 -3.07
C ASP A 58 8.73 -7.03 -3.79
N LYS A 59 7.60 -7.12 -3.06
CA LYS A 59 6.28 -7.34 -3.66
C LYS A 59 5.85 -6.23 -4.61
N ILE A 60 6.19 -4.98 -4.30
CA ILE A 60 5.94 -3.84 -5.21
C ILE A 60 6.77 -3.99 -6.48
N ILE A 61 8.08 -4.28 -6.36
CA ILE A 61 8.97 -4.46 -7.50
C ILE A 61 8.55 -5.65 -8.37
N GLU A 62 8.17 -6.77 -7.77
CA GLU A 62 7.64 -7.94 -8.47
C GLU A 62 6.38 -7.58 -9.26
N ASN A 63 5.46 -6.79 -8.68
CA ASN A 63 4.25 -6.35 -9.38
C ASN A 63 4.58 -5.48 -10.59
N LEU A 64 5.50 -4.51 -10.43
CA LEU A 64 5.91 -3.61 -11.50
C LEU A 64 6.63 -4.32 -12.66
N LYS A 65 7.22 -5.50 -12.41
CA LYS A 65 7.89 -6.32 -13.43
C LYS A 65 6.94 -7.22 -14.23
N LYS A 66 5.66 -7.32 -13.87
CA LYS A 66 4.67 -8.11 -14.62
C LYS A 66 4.39 -7.46 -15.98
N ASP A 67 4.09 -8.27 -16.99
CA ASP A 67 3.60 -7.77 -18.29
C ASP A 67 2.31 -6.93 -18.14
N LYS A 68 1.49 -7.29 -17.15
CA LYS A 68 0.31 -6.54 -16.72
C LYS A 68 0.32 -6.40 -15.19
N PRO A 69 0.91 -5.32 -14.65
CA PRO A 69 0.94 -5.07 -13.21
C PRO A 69 -0.47 -4.87 -12.63
N ASP A 70 -0.67 -5.30 -11.38
CA ASP A 70 -1.93 -5.07 -10.67
C ASP A 70 -2.01 -3.59 -10.27
N GLU A 71 -3.04 -2.89 -10.78
CA GLU A 71 -3.32 -1.49 -10.43
C GLU A 71 -3.63 -1.28 -8.94
N GLU A 72 -4.12 -2.33 -8.29
CA GLU A 72 -4.50 -2.36 -6.88
C GLU A 72 -3.87 -3.59 -6.22
N LEU A 73 -2.63 -3.44 -5.74
CA LEU A 73 -1.89 -4.53 -5.11
C LEU A 73 -2.20 -4.59 -3.62
N ILE A 74 -2.72 -5.71 -3.15
CA ILE A 74 -2.95 -5.97 -1.72
C ILE A 74 -1.84 -6.88 -1.20
N ILE A 75 -1.13 -6.44 -0.16
CA ILE A 75 -0.04 -7.20 0.47
C ILE A 75 -0.47 -7.50 1.92
N LYS A 76 -0.66 -8.78 2.24
CA LYS A 76 -1.11 -9.23 3.57
C LYS A 76 0.00 -10.03 4.26
N ARG A 77 -0.02 -9.97 5.59
CA ARG A 77 0.73 -10.86 6.49
C ARG A 77 0.25 -12.31 6.36
#